data_AF-A0A4P5S4Y7-F1
#
_entry.id   AF-A0A4P5S4Y7-F1
#
_cell.length_a   1.000
_cell.length_b   1.000
_cell.length_c   1.000
_cell.angle_alpha   90.00
_cell.angle_beta   90.00
_cell.angle_gamma   90.00
#
_symmetry.space_group_name_H-M   'P 1'
#
loop_
_entity.id
_entity.type
_entity.pdbx_description
1 polymer ?
#
loop_
_entity_poly.entity_id
_entity_poly.type
_entity_poly.pdbx_seq_one_letter_code
_entity_poly.pdbx_strand_id
1 'polypeptide(L)'
;MAVFYLLIGTESFPCDTLCEHIYEMEHTLHIPDTGLLHLVPWRDELVESLGYDIRGSYVERFWLPILGPTSTWILRRSADVFDAFPHGTTVDLVDMAATLGLSFAAGKNSPFARSLQRCVMFGFAQPTHAHADGLAVRRVAPPLAQRFVQRLPPSLAVAFNEWQTDPSVRVVPSRHAVHSQPRNI
;
A
#
# COMPACT_ATOMS: atom_id res chain seq x y z
N MET A 1 14.74 17.15 -2.73
CA MET A 1 15.80 16.90 -3.73
C MET A 1 16.68 15.78 -3.21
N ALA A 2 16.35 14.54 -3.57
CA ALA A 2 17.23 13.39 -3.41
C ALA A 2 17.09 12.58 -4.70
N VAL A 3 17.91 12.99 -5.67
CA VAL A 3 18.19 12.28 -6.91
C VAL A 3 19.28 11.27 -6.55
N PHE A 4 19.00 9.97 -6.64
CA PHE A 4 20.04 8.94 -6.61
C PHE A 4 19.77 7.89 -7.69
N TYR A 5 20.32 8.20 -8.86
CA TYR A 5 20.89 7.30 -9.86
C TYR A 5 20.11 6.06 -10.31
N LEU A 6 19.52 6.19 -11.49
CA LEU A 6 19.44 5.13 -12.50
C LEU A 6 20.86 4.83 -13.01
N LEU A 7 21.40 3.64 -12.72
CA LEU A 7 22.47 2.93 -13.46
C LEU A 7 22.96 1.77 -12.59
N ILE A 8 22.46 0.54 -12.79
CA ILE A 8 23.14 -0.78 -12.82
C ILE A 8 22.05 -1.74 -13.37
N GLY A 9 22.18 -2.36 -14.55
CA GLY A 9 22.95 -3.59 -14.73
C GLY A 9 22.17 -4.79 -14.20
N THR A 10 22.22 -5.92 -14.88
CA THR A 10 21.49 -7.16 -14.60
C THR A 10 21.87 -7.81 -13.26
N GLU A 11 21.62 -7.15 -12.14
CA GLU A 11 21.91 -7.63 -10.80
C GLU A 11 20.60 -7.94 -10.08
N SER A 12 20.44 -9.20 -9.72
CA SER A 12 19.41 -9.69 -8.83
C SER A 12 19.49 -8.93 -7.49
N PHE A 13 18.58 -7.98 -7.27
CA PHE A 13 18.45 -7.25 -6.02
C PHE A 13 18.11 -8.22 -4.88
N PRO A 14 18.98 -8.34 -3.85
CA PRO A 14 18.64 -9.12 -2.66
C PRO A 14 17.43 -8.48 -1.98
N CYS A 15 16.39 -9.27 -1.72
CA CYS A 15 15.14 -8.88 -1.05
C CYS A 15 15.34 -8.05 0.24
N ASP A 16 16.52 -8.15 0.87
CA ASP A 16 16.86 -7.46 2.11
C ASP A 16 17.10 -5.95 1.96
N THR A 17 17.62 -5.45 0.83
CA THR A 17 17.90 -4.00 0.64
C THR A 17 16.63 -3.17 0.41
N LEU A 18 15.62 -3.76 -0.23
CA LEU A 18 14.27 -3.18 -0.30
C LEU A 18 13.70 -2.91 1.10
N CYS A 19 14.12 -3.71 2.07
CA CYS A 19 13.52 -3.75 3.37
C CYS A 19 14.04 -2.67 4.33
N GLU A 20 15.27 -2.17 4.11
CA GLU A 20 15.85 -1.10 4.90
C GLU A 20 15.29 0.26 4.48
N HIS A 21 15.16 0.53 3.17
CA HIS A 21 14.57 1.77 2.67
C HIS A 21 13.10 1.98 3.06
N ILE A 22 12.34 0.90 3.29
CA ILE A 22 10.95 0.98 3.75
C ILE A 22 10.85 1.50 5.21
N TYR A 23 11.91 1.38 6.02
CA TYR A 23 11.82 1.57 7.47
C TYR A 23 12.29 2.93 8.02
N GLU A 24 12.99 3.75 7.22
CA GLU A 24 13.44 5.10 7.62
C GLU A 24 12.32 6.17 7.67
N MET A 25 11.06 5.78 7.50
CA MET A 25 9.92 6.70 7.40
C MET A 25 9.52 7.30 8.75
N GLU A 26 9.01 8.53 8.76
CA GLU A 26 8.29 9.07 9.91
C GLU A 26 7.01 8.24 10.14
N HIS A 27 6.97 7.48 11.23
CA HIS A 27 5.93 6.49 11.47
C HIS A 27 4.66 7.06 12.10
N THR A 28 4.62 8.34 12.48
CA THR A 28 3.48 8.90 13.23
C THR A 28 2.48 9.54 12.28
N LEU A 29 1.29 8.95 12.17
CA LEU A 29 0.16 9.59 11.49
C LEU A 29 -0.50 10.61 12.40
N HIS A 30 -0.54 11.87 11.96
CA HIS A 30 -1.45 12.85 12.52
C HIS A 30 -2.79 12.78 11.77
N ILE A 31 -3.88 12.49 12.50
CA ILE A 31 -5.23 12.53 11.94
C ILE A 31 -5.89 13.83 12.39
N PRO A 32 -6.34 14.69 11.46
CA PRO A 32 -6.93 15.97 11.82
C PRO A 32 -8.23 15.81 12.60
N ASP A 33 -8.51 16.74 13.50
CA ASP A 33 -9.75 16.76 14.30
C ASP A 33 -11.02 16.89 13.43
N THR A 34 -10.87 17.38 12.20
CA THR A 34 -11.97 17.44 11.21
C THR A 34 -12.38 16.05 10.72
N GLY A 35 -11.53 15.03 10.87
CA GLY A 35 -11.73 13.71 10.28
C GLY A 35 -11.57 13.68 8.75
N LEU A 36 -11.14 14.78 8.14
CA LEU A 36 -10.87 14.86 6.71
C LEU A 36 -9.39 14.62 6.47
N LEU A 37 -9.07 13.70 5.56
CA LEU A 37 -7.68 13.35 5.24
C LEU A 37 -7.45 13.44 3.74
N HIS A 38 -6.36 14.08 3.33
CA HIS A 38 -5.99 14.18 1.92
C HIS A 38 -5.20 12.94 1.49
N LEU A 39 -5.86 12.02 0.78
CA LEU A 39 -5.23 10.80 0.29
C LEU A 39 -4.61 11.04 -1.09
N VAL A 40 -3.35 10.66 -1.25
CA VAL A 40 -2.65 10.70 -2.55
C VAL A 40 -2.02 9.35 -2.87
N PRO A 41 -1.93 8.95 -4.15
CA PRO A 41 -1.23 7.72 -4.50
C PRO A 41 0.27 7.87 -4.25
N TRP A 42 0.85 6.94 -3.50
CA TRP A 42 2.29 6.83 -3.36
C TRP A 42 2.87 6.11 -4.58
N ARG A 43 3.64 6.84 -5.39
CA ARG A 43 4.41 6.30 -6.51
C ARG A 43 5.82 5.96 -6.06
N ASP A 44 6.20 4.71 -6.27
CA ASP A 44 7.50 4.15 -5.90
C ASP A 44 7.86 3.15 -7.00
N GLU A 45 8.70 3.57 -7.94
CA GLU A 45 9.01 2.81 -9.17
C GLU A 45 9.61 1.42 -8.86
N LEU A 46 10.36 1.32 -7.76
CA LEU A 46 10.99 0.07 -7.35
C LEU A 46 9.95 -0.92 -6.84
N VAL A 47 9.04 -0.47 -5.98
CA VAL A 47 7.94 -1.32 -5.50
C VAL A 47 6.92 -1.60 -6.60
N GLU A 48 6.63 -0.64 -7.48
CA GLU A 48 5.70 -0.81 -8.59
C GLU A 48 6.20 -1.83 -9.63
N SER A 49 7.52 -1.96 -9.82
CA SER A 49 8.11 -2.93 -10.75
C SER A 49 8.19 -4.36 -10.22
N LEU A 50 8.26 -4.56 -8.90
CA LEU A 50 8.47 -5.87 -8.27
C LEU A 50 7.29 -6.36 -7.42
N GLY A 51 6.35 -5.47 -7.09
CA GLY A 51 5.31 -5.74 -6.12
C GLY A 51 4.04 -6.37 -6.70
N TYR A 52 2.98 -6.32 -5.90
CA TYR A 52 1.68 -6.93 -6.21
C TYR A 52 0.56 -5.90 -6.01
N ASP A 53 -0.46 -5.92 -6.88
CA ASP A 53 -1.65 -5.08 -6.71
C ASP A 53 -2.22 -5.26 -5.28
N ILE A 54 -2.49 -4.15 -4.59
CA ILE A 54 -2.99 -4.16 -3.20
C ILE A 54 -4.33 -4.87 -3.04
N ARG A 55 -5.07 -5.00 -4.15
CA ARG A 55 -6.34 -5.72 -4.23
C ARG A 55 -6.16 -7.19 -4.66
N GLY A 56 -4.95 -7.60 -4.99
CA GLY A 56 -4.63 -8.94 -5.47
C GLY A 56 -4.68 -10.00 -4.38
N SER A 57 -4.82 -11.25 -4.80
CA SER A 57 -4.86 -12.42 -3.93
C SER A 57 -3.55 -12.65 -3.16
N TYR A 58 -2.41 -12.18 -3.68
CA TYR A 58 -1.14 -12.16 -2.94
C TYR A 58 -1.26 -11.41 -1.61
N VAL A 59 -1.81 -10.20 -1.65
CA VAL A 59 -1.92 -9.32 -0.48
C VAL A 59 -2.94 -9.88 0.50
N GLU A 60 -4.08 -10.34 -0.01
CA GLU A 60 -5.09 -11.02 0.80
C GLU A 60 -4.56 -12.27 1.50
N ARG A 61 -3.70 -13.06 0.83
CA ARG A 61 -3.19 -14.31 1.38
C ARG A 61 -2.01 -14.14 2.34
N PHE A 62 -1.05 -13.26 2.00
CA PHE A 62 0.25 -13.21 2.69
C PHE A 62 0.44 -11.95 3.54
N TRP A 63 -0.13 -10.82 3.13
CA TRP A 63 -0.02 -9.57 3.89
C TRP A 63 -1.12 -9.42 4.96
N LEU A 64 -2.32 -9.95 4.71
CA LEU A 64 -3.44 -9.92 5.66
C LEU A 64 -3.09 -10.36 7.09
N PRO A 65 -2.40 -11.50 7.34
CA PRO A 65 -2.05 -11.92 8.71
C PRO A 65 -1.10 -10.94 9.42
N ILE A 66 -0.39 -10.08 8.68
CA ILE A 66 0.59 -9.13 9.22
C ILE A 66 -0.05 -7.76 9.41
N LEU A 67 -0.76 -7.25 8.39
CA LEU A 67 -1.42 -5.95 8.42
C LEU A 67 -2.68 -5.97 9.28
N GLY A 68 -3.39 -7.09 9.30
CA GLY A 68 -4.72 -7.25 9.84
C GLY A 68 -5.81 -6.96 8.79
N PRO A 69 -7.02 -7.48 9.00
CA PRO A 69 -8.12 -7.40 8.04
C PRO A 69 -8.51 -5.95 7.74
N THR A 70 -8.68 -5.12 8.78
CA THR A 70 -9.07 -3.72 8.61
C THR A 70 -8.06 -2.92 7.80
N SER A 71 -6.78 -3.01 8.13
CA SER A 71 -5.71 -2.31 7.39
C SER A 71 -5.71 -2.74 5.92
N THR A 72 -5.87 -4.04 5.66
CA THR A 72 -5.93 -4.58 4.29
C THR A 72 -7.11 -3.98 3.52
N TRP A 73 -8.29 -3.87 4.14
CA TRP A 73 -9.46 -3.27 3.49
C TRP A 73 -9.39 -1.75 3.34
N ILE A 74 -8.75 -1.05 4.28
CA ILE A 74 -8.44 0.39 4.13
C ILE A 74 -7.61 0.59 2.86
N LEU A 75 -6.55 -0.19 2.67
CA LEU A 75 -5.68 -0.09 1.50
C LEU A 75 -6.40 -0.37 0.19
N ARG A 76 -7.27 -1.38 0.17
CA ARG A 76 -8.12 -1.68 -1.00
C ARG A 76 -9.05 -0.52 -1.32
N ARG A 77 -9.67 0.07 -0.29
CA ARG A 77 -10.55 1.24 -0.47
C ARG A 77 -9.79 2.47 -0.94
N SER A 78 -8.58 2.70 -0.44
CA SER A 78 -7.71 3.78 -0.94
C SER A 78 -7.37 3.59 -2.41
N ALA A 79 -7.11 2.35 -2.85
CA ALA A 79 -6.93 2.08 -4.27
C ALA A 79 -8.20 2.38 -5.08
N ASP A 80 -9.39 2.09 -4.56
CA ASP A 80 -10.68 2.44 -5.22
C ASP A 80 -10.84 3.94 -5.37
N VAL A 81 -10.46 4.68 -4.33
CA VAL A 81 -10.40 6.15 -4.38
C VAL A 81 -9.44 6.62 -5.47
N PHE A 82 -8.26 6.01 -5.63
CA PHE A 82 -7.29 6.42 -6.65
C PHE A 82 -7.69 6.07 -8.08
N ASP A 83 -8.50 5.05 -8.29
CA ASP A 83 -9.05 4.77 -9.61
C ASP A 83 -10.05 5.86 -10.04
N ALA A 84 -10.84 6.39 -9.09
CA ALA A 84 -11.73 7.52 -9.33
C ALA A 84 -11.00 8.88 -9.36
N PHE A 85 -9.96 9.03 -8.53
CA PHE A 85 -9.20 10.27 -8.35
C PHE A 85 -7.68 9.98 -8.47
N PRO A 86 -7.14 9.89 -9.70
CA PRO A 86 -5.75 9.46 -9.94
C PRO A 86 -4.66 10.37 -9.38
N HIS A 87 -5.01 11.59 -8.97
CA HIS A 87 -4.11 12.57 -8.37
C HIS A 87 -4.30 12.72 -6.86
N GLY A 88 -5.21 11.92 -6.28
CA GLY A 88 -5.61 12.04 -4.89
C GLY A 88 -6.85 12.91 -4.69
N THR A 89 -7.43 12.81 -3.49
CA THR A 89 -8.60 13.56 -3.07
C THR A 89 -8.67 13.60 -1.55
N THR A 90 -9.44 14.54 -1.02
CA THR A 90 -9.82 14.54 0.39
C THR A 90 -10.93 13.53 0.62
N VAL A 91 -10.78 12.70 1.64
CA VAL A 91 -11.78 11.72 2.07
C VAL A 91 -12.25 12.02 3.48
N ASP A 92 -13.53 11.73 3.75
CA ASP A 92 -14.08 11.71 5.10
C ASP A 92 -13.79 10.35 5.74
N LEU A 93 -12.98 10.35 6.80
CA LEU A 93 -12.61 9.13 7.51
C LEU A 93 -13.77 8.52 8.30
N VAL A 94 -14.78 9.31 8.69
CA VAL A 94 -16.00 8.80 9.34
C VAL A 94 -16.79 7.96 8.35
N ASP A 95 -17.02 8.49 7.14
CA ASP A 95 -17.71 7.76 6.07
C ASP A 95 -16.91 6.51 5.66
N MET A 96 -15.61 6.67 5.40
CA MET A 96 -14.74 5.54 5.03
C MET A 96 -14.76 4.42 6.09
N ALA A 97 -14.68 4.76 7.38
CA ALA A 97 -14.77 3.79 8.46
C ALA A 97 -16.14 3.08 8.48
N ALA A 98 -17.23 3.81 8.30
CA ALA A 98 -18.57 3.25 8.25
C ALA A 98 -18.72 2.23 7.11
N THR A 99 -18.11 2.49 5.94
CA THR A 99 -18.11 1.53 4.83
C THR A 99 -17.35 0.23 5.12
N LEU A 100 -16.51 0.21 6.14
CA LEU A 100 -15.78 -0.97 6.64
C LEU A 100 -16.47 -1.60 7.86
N GLY A 101 -17.64 -1.11 8.26
CA GLY A 101 -18.36 -1.57 9.46
C GLY A 101 -17.69 -1.14 10.76
N LEU A 102 -16.93 -0.04 10.75
CA LEU A 102 -16.19 0.46 11.90
C LEU A 102 -16.67 1.84 12.30
N SER A 103 -16.54 2.14 13.59
CA SER A 103 -16.67 3.51 14.09
C SER A 103 -15.33 4.24 14.01
N PHE A 104 -15.43 5.53 13.70
CA PHE A 104 -14.30 6.45 13.75
C PHE A 104 -14.76 7.77 14.37
N ALA A 105 -13.87 8.36 15.16
CA ALA A 105 -13.99 9.70 15.69
C ALA A 105 -12.59 10.29 15.75
N ALA A 106 -12.42 11.47 15.17
CA ALA A 106 -11.14 12.17 15.14
C ALA A 106 -10.63 12.45 16.58
N GLY A 107 -9.30 12.50 16.74
CA GLY A 107 -8.64 12.64 18.04
C GLY A 107 -8.81 11.46 19.00
N LYS A 108 -9.60 10.42 18.67
CA LYS A 108 -9.79 9.22 19.49
C LYS A 108 -9.03 8.03 18.92
N ASN A 109 -8.49 7.22 19.82
CA ASN A 109 -7.85 5.95 19.48
C ASN A 109 -8.88 4.87 19.09
N SER A 110 -9.42 4.95 17.87
CA SER A 110 -10.42 4.03 17.34
C SER A 110 -9.80 2.82 16.63
N PRO A 111 -10.54 1.69 16.46
CA PRO A 111 -10.06 0.56 15.65
C PRO A 111 -9.66 0.96 14.21
N PHE A 112 -10.39 1.90 13.60
CA PHE A 112 -10.05 2.45 12.30
C PHE A 112 -8.74 3.24 12.34
N ALA A 113 -8.60 4.19 13.27
CA ALA A 113 -7.38 5.00 13.41
C ALA A 113 -6.13 4.13 13.65
N ARG A 114 -6.23 3.11 14.51
CA ARG A 114 -5.14 2.14 14.74
C ARG A 114 -4.78 1.36 13.49
N SER A 115 -5.77 0.99 12.67
CA SER A 115 -5.52 0.25 11.43
C SER A 115 -4.90 1.13 10.34
N LEU A 116 -5.28 2.40 10.28
CA LEU A 116 -4.65 3.38 9.41
C LEU A 116 -3.20 3.64 9.84
N GLN A 117 -2.95 3.82 11.14
CA GLN A 117 -1.61 3.91 11.71
C GLN A 117 -0.77 2.66 11.42
N ARG A 118 -1.37 1.45 11.45
CA ARG A 118 -0.68 0.22 11.05
C ARG A 118 -0.27 0.23 9.59
N CYS A 119 -1.06 0.81 8.69
CA CYS A 119 -0.64 0.99 7.30
C CYS A 119 0.66 1.80 7.21
N VAL A 120 0.81 2.83 8.05
CA VAL A 120 2.06 3.60 8.17
C VAL A 120 3.19 2.75 8.75
N MET A 121 2.97 2.09 9.88
CA MET A 121 3.97 1.25 10.54
C MET A 121 4.56 0.13 9.66
N PHE A 122 3.78 -0.38 8.71
CA PHE A 122 4.21 -1.43 7.78
C PHE A 122 4.63 -0.89 6.40
N GLY A 123 4.76 0.44 6.24
CA GLY A 123 5.27 1.07 5.03
C GLY A 123 4.30 1.07 3.85
N PHE A 124 3.00 0.88 4.10
CA PHE A 124 1.95 0.95 3.08
C PHE A 124 1.35 2.36 2.93
N ALA A 125 1.60 3.22 3.92
CA ALA A 125 1.25 4.63 3.87
C ALA A 125 2.35 5.48 4.50
N GLN A 126 2.42 6.75 4.14
CA GLN A 126 3.33 7.71 4.76
C GLN A 126 2.67 9.09 4.82
N PRO A 127 2.81 9.83 5.93
CA PRO A 127 2.47 11.25 5.96
C PRO A 127 3.21 12.00 4.84
N THR A 128 2.55 12.98 4.23
CA THR A 128 3.17 13.80 3.18
C THR A 128 3.45 15.20 3.68
N HIS A 129 4.58 15.80 3.30
CA HIS A 129 4.82 17.21 3.59
C HIS A 129 4.13 18.18 2.63
N ALA A 130 3.56 17.67 1.52
CA ALA A 130 2.87 18.50 0.53
C ALA A 130 1.53 19.06 1.03
N HIS A 131 0.88 18.34 1.94
CA HIS A 131 -0.35 18.73 2.62
C HIS A 131 -0.22 18.41 4.10
N ALA A 132 -0.56 19.35 5.00
CA ALA A 132 -0.49 19.13 6.45
C ALA A 132 -1.28 17.88 6.89
N ASP A 133 -2.39 17.60 6.20
CA ASP A 133 -3.28 16.48 6.44
C ASP A 133 -3.15 15.39 5.34
N GLY A 134 -1.98 15.32 4.71
CA GLY A 134 -1.71 14.44 3.58
C GLY A 134 -1.23 13.07 3.99
N LEU A 135 -1.80 12.03 3.40
CA LEU A 135 -1.35 10.65 3.53
C LEU A 135 -1.15 10.03 2.15
N ALA A 136 0.09 9.72 1.80
CA ALA A 136 0.40 8.96 0.60
C ALA A 136 0.20 7.48 0.87
N VAL A 137 -0.54 6.78 0.00
CA VAL A 137 -0.87 5.35 0.19
C VAL A 137 -0.45 4.55 -1.03
N ARG A 138 0.19 3.40 -0.81
CA ARG A 138 0.63 2.51 -1.89
C ARG A 138 -0.57 1.89 -2.61
N ARG A 139 -0.43 1.72 -3.93
CA ARG A 139 -1.32 0.89 -4.76
C ARG A 139 -0.76 -0.50 -5.04
N VAL A 140 0.54 -0.64 -4.84
CA VAL A 140 1.29 -1.87 -5.04
C VAL A 140 1.97 -2.23 -3.72
N ALA A 141 1.67 -3.41 -3.21
CA ALA A 141 2.31 -3.99 -2.06
C ALA A 141 3.71 -4.48 -2.44
N PRO A 142 4.74 -4.20 -1.62
CA PRO A 142 6.04 -4.81 -1.84
C PRO A 142 5.95 -6.34 -1.68
N PRO A 143 6.86 -7.10 -2.31
CA PRO A 143 7.06 -8.50 -1.96
C PRO A 143 7.27 -8.65 -0.46
N LEU A 144 6.73 -9.71 0.11
CA LEU A 144 6.80 -9.95 1.53
C LEU A 144 8.25 -10.27 1.94
N ALA A 145 8.79 -9.47 2.86
CA ALA A 145 10.14 -9.64 3.37
C ALA A 145 10.29 -10.94 4.18
N GLN A 146 11.49 -11.54 4.13
CA GLN A 146 11.74 -12.85 4.72
C GLN A 146 11.43 -12.93 6.22
N ARG A 147 11.69 -11.86 6.97
CA ARG A 147 11.34 -11.79 8.41
C ARG A 147 9.84 -11.90 8.70
N PHE A 148 9.00 -11.50 7.75
CA PHE A 148 7.56 -11.63 7.87
C PHE A 148 7.08 -13.02 7.46
N VAL A 149 7.73 -13.62 6.46
CA VAL A 149 7.52 -15.02 6.08
C VAL A 149 7.78 -15.95 7.27
N GLN A 150 8.84 -15.70 8.03
CA GLN A 150 9.17 -16.45 9.26
C GLN A 150 8.09 -16.37 10.35
N ARG A 151 7.21 -15.37 10.29
CA ARG A 151 6.10 -15.19 11.23
C ARG A 151 4.77 -15.71 10.70
N LEU A 152 4.73 -16.20 9.46
CA LEU A 152 3.52 -16.78 8.90
C LEU A 152 3.20 -18.13 9.57
N PRO A 153 1.90 -18.48 9.68
CA PRO A 153 1.50 -19.85 9.97
C PRO A 153 2.16 -20.85 9.01
N PRO A 154 2.51 -22.07 9.46
CA PRO A 154 3.26 -23.03 8.64
C PRO A 154 2.64 -23.32 7.28
N SER A 155 1.31 -23.44 7.21
CA SER A 155 0.58 -23.66 5.96
C SER A 155 0.71 -22.49 4.98
N LEU A 156 0.73 -21.25 5.48
CA LEU A 156 0.93 -20.06 4.67
C LEU A 156 2.38 -19.89 4.22
N ALA A 157 3.36 -20.30 5.04
CA ALA A 157 4.77 -20.29 4.65
C ALA A 157 5.04 -21.28 3.50
N VAL A 158 4.44 -22.48 3.54
CA VAL A 158 4.51 -23.45 2.42
C VAL A 158 3.87 -22.85 1.16
N ALA A 159 2.64 -22.34 1.27
CA ALA A 159 1.94 -21.72 0.14
C ALA A 159 2.70 -20.52 -0.43
N PHE A 160 3.43 -19.76 0.40
CA PHE A 160 4.26 -18.65 -0.04
C PHE A 160 5.47 -19.12 -0.86
N ASN A 161 6.13 -20.19 -0.42
CA ASN A 161 7.25 -20.78 -1.17
C ASN A 161 6.78 -21.34 -2.52
N GLU A 162 5.61 -22.00 -2.55
CA GLU A 162 4.97 -22.46 -3.79
C GLU A 162 4.61 -21.28 -4.71
N TRP A 163 4.12 -20.18 -4.14
CA TRP A 163 3.83 -18.97 -4.91
C TRP A 163 5.07 -18.36 -5.55
N GLN A 164 6.22 -18.38 -4.86
CA GLN A 164 7.46 -17.81 -5.39
C GLN A 164 8.02 -18.58 -6.59
N THR A 165 7.77 -19.89 -6.65
CA THR A 165 8.23 -20.76 -7.73
C THR A 165 7.30 -20.79 -8.93
N ASP A 166 6.08 -20.23 -8.83
CA ASP A 166 5.14 -20.13 -9.94
C ASP A 166 5.43 -18.88 -10.81
N PRO A 167 5.93 -19.06 -12.05
CA PRO A 167 6.27 -17.94 -12.93
C PRO A 167 5.04 -17.22 -13.50
N SER A 168 3.84 -17.80 -13.42
CA SER A 168 2.62 -17.23 -14.01
C SER A 168 1.98 -16.12 -13.17
N VAL A 169 2.42 -15.95 -11.92
CA VAL A 169 1.66 -15.21 -10.90
C VAL A 169 2.22 -13.80 -10.62
N ARG A 170 3.40 -13.46 -11.14
CA ARG A 170 4.04 -12.13 -10.95
C ARG A 170 3.49 -11.02 -11.85
N VAL A 171 2.48 -11.29 -12.67
CA VAL A 171 1.95 -10.30 -13.60
C VAL A 171 1.14 -9.25 -12.82
N VAL A 172 1.75 -8.10 -12.53
CA VAL A 172 1.01 -6.88 -12.17
C VAL A 172 0.27 -6.45 -13.44
N PRO A 173 -1.07 -6.51 -13.51
CA PRO A 173 -1.76 -5.96 -14.66
C PRO A 173 -1.56 -4.45 -14.60
N SER A 174 -0.76 -3.90 -15.52
CA SER A 174 -0.65 -2.46 -15.69
C SER A 174 -2.00 -1.94 -16.22
N ARG A 175 -2.94 -1.61 -15.32
CA ARG A 175 -4.28 -1.11 -15.69
C ARG A 175 -4.24 0.30 -16.31
N HIS A 176 -3.06 0.88 -16.55
CA HIS A 176 -2.88 2.19 -17.18
C HIS A 176 -2.88 2.15 -18.72
N ALA A 177 -3.36 1.07 -19.35
CA ALA A 177 -3.73 1.08 -20.76
C ALA A 177 -5.20 1.51 -20.95
N VAL A 178 -5.59 2.67 -20.42
CA VAL A 178 -6.87 3.29 -20.78
C VAL A 178 -6.67 4.12 -22.05
N HIS A 179 -6.85 3.45 -23.17
CA HIS A 179 -7.52 3.93 -24.38
C HIS A 179 -7.30 5.40 -24.80
N SER A 180 -6.18 5.68 -25.46
CA SER A 180 -6.07 6.80 -26.40
C SER A 180 -6.34 6.32 -27.82
N GLN A 181 -7.59 5.91 -28.09
CA GLN A 181 -8.06 5.76 -29.46
C GLN A 181 -8.55 7.15 -29.93
N PRO A 182 -7.92 7.78 -30.93
CA PRO A 182 -8.45 9.04 -31.45
C PRO A 182 -9.82 8.77 -32.08
N ARG A 183 -10.86 9.43 -31.58
CA ARG A 183 -12.12 9.57 -32.29
C ARG A 183 -11.83 10.39 -33.55
N ASN A 184 -11.69 9.71 -34.69
CA ASN A 184 -11.84 10.34 -35.99
C ASN A 184 -13.27 10.88 -36.08
N ILE A 185 -13.38 12.20 -36.22
CA ILE A 185 -14.54 12.90 -36.79
C ILE A 185 -14.14 13.28 -38.21
#